data_AF-A0A7S2BH94-F1
#
_entry.id   AF-A0A7S2BH94-F1
#
_cell.length_a   1.000
_cell.length_b   1.000
_cell.length_c   1.000
_cell.angle_alpha   90.00
_cell.angle_beta   90.00
_cell.angle_gamma   90.00
#
_symmetry.space_group_name_H-M   'P 1'
#
loop_
_entity.id
_entity.type
_entity.pdbx_description
1 polymer ?
#
loop_
_entity_poly.entity_id
_entity_poly.type
_entity_poly.pdbx_seq_one_letter_code
_entity_poly.pdbx_strand_id
1 'polypeptide(L)'
;GDEMKFMFLLIFFTLPTTSMIIAKAFACVEFDNGEGGVDKYMLVDMTLSCDDDNRRYQFMRGFALIMGVALPVGVPLAAYALLWSRREEIEGRKTRLGGPELNVLAFYFRTYSAKCWRWTVIDMQRRLVPCWLMAFCTDSTTVLVHSLGSSYAFVLVWREYEPSWDAQADQLGYS
;
A
#
# COMPACT_ATOMS: atom_id res chain seq x y z
N GLY A 1 -14.61 19.60 7.56
CA GLY A 1 -14.89 18.15 7.35
C GLY A 1 -14.35 17.67 6.01
N ASP A 2 -14.68 18.36 4.92
CA ASP A 2 -14.31 17.92 3.57
C ASP A 2 -12.82 18.10 3.25
N GLU A 3 -12.15 19.13 3.77
CA GLU A 3 -10.69 19.29 3.62
C GLU A 3 -9.91 18.12 4.22
N MET A 4 -10.34 17.61 5.39
CA MET A 4 -9.74 16.42 6.00
C MET A 4 -9.96 15.16 5.15
N LYS A 5 -11.13 15.02 4.52
CA LYS A 5 -11.40 13.91 3.57
C LYS A 5 -10.43 13.94 2.40
N PHE A 6 -10.23 15.12 1.80
CA PHE A 6 -9.29 15.29 0.69
C PHE A 6 -7.85 14.96 1.12
N MET A 7 -7.41 15.36 2.31
CA MET A 7 -6.09 14.99 2.82
C MET A 7 -5.93 13.46 2.94
N PHE A 8 -6.89 12.77 3.57
CA PHE A 8 -6.82 11.30 3.69
C PHE A 8 -6.86 10.60 2.32
N LEU A 9 -7.65 11.10 1.38
CA LEU A 9 -7.70 10.62 0.00
C LEU A 9 -6.36 10.79 -0.72
N LEU A 10 -5.76 11.98 -0.62
CA LEU A 10 -4.48 12.28 -1.25
C LEU A 10 -3.36 11.40 -0.68
N ILE A 11 -3.30 11.24 0.64
CA ILE A 11 -2.34 10.35 1.30
C ILE A 11 -2.55 8.92 0.80
N PHE A 12 -3.80 8.43 0.81
CA PHE A 12 -4.13 7.09 0.35
C PHE A 12 -3.71 6.82 -1.10
N PHE A 13 -3.88 7.81 -1.98
CA PHE A 13 -3.55 7.67 -3.39
C PHE A 13 -2.05 7.85 -3.70
N THR A 14 -1.34 8.68 -2.94
CA THR A 14 0.10 8.94 -3.13
C THR A 14 1.00 7.91 -2.45
N LEU A 15 0.48 7.17 -1.47
CA LEU A 15 1.14 6.06 -0.78
C LEU A 15 1.75 4.99 -1.70
N PRO A 16 1.04 4.42 -2.68
CA PRO A 16 1.63 3.43 -3.58
C PRO A 16 2.77 4.04 -4.41
N THR A 17 2.60 5.28 -4.90
CA THR A 17 3.62 5.97 -5.71
C THR A 17 4.89 6.22 -4.91
N THR A 18 4.76 6.76 -3.69
CA THR A 18 5.90 7.02 -2.79
C THR A 18 6.59 5.72 -2.37
N SER A 19 5.83 4.69 -2.03
CA SER A 19 6.36 3.36 -1.69
C SER A 19 7.13 2.73 -2.86
N MET A 20 6.64 2.91 -4.10
CA MET A 20 7.32 2.40 -5.30
C MET A 20 8.64 3.13 -5.56
N ILE A 21 8.71 4.44 -5.34
CA ILE A 21 9.96 5.22 -5.49
C ILE A 21 10.99 4.75 -4.45
N ILE A 22 10.57 4.56 -3.20
CA ILE A 22 11.44 4.05 -2.12
C ILE A 22 11.93 2.65 -2.45
N ALA A 23 11.06 1.76 -2.95
CA ALA A 23 11.45 0.42 -3.35
C ALA A 23 12.49 0.42 -4.49
N LYS A 24 12.35 1.32 -5.48
CA LYS A 24 13.32 1.47 -6.56
C LYS A 24 14.69 1.98 -6.10
N ALA A 25 14.77 2.67 -4.96
CA ALA A 25 16.04 3.13 -4.40
C ALA A 25 16.96 1.97 -3.96
N PHE A 26 16.42 0.75 -3.81
CA PHE A 26 17.22 -0.45 -3.53
C PHE A 26 17.76 -1.15 -4.78
N ALA A 27 17.25 -0.82 -5.97
CA ALA A 27 17.70 -1.42 -7.20
C ALA A 27 19.01 -0.76 -7.66
N CYS A 28 20.00 -1.58 -8.03
CA CYS A 28 21.26 -1.14 -8.61
C CYS A 28 21.37 -1.66 -10.06
N VAL A 29 21.98 -0.85 -10.91
CA VAL A 29 22.29 -1.15 -12.31
C VAL A 29 23.80 -1.23 -12.47
N GLU A 30 24.26 -2.22 -13.23
CA GLU A 30 25.66 -2.49 -13.50
C GLU A 30 26.07 -1.83 -14.83
N PHE A 31 27.23 -1.15 -14.83
CA PHE A 31 27.83 -0.51 -15.99
C PHE A 31 29.25 -1.03 -16.21
N ASP A 32 29.62 -1.24 -17.46
CA ASP A 32 30.98 -1.60 -17.86
C ASP A 32 31.86 -0.34 -17.85
N ASN A 33 32.98 -0.38 -17.12
CA ASN A 33 33.91 0.73 -17.02
C ASN A 33 35.01 0.71 -18.10
N GLY A 34 35.00 -0.27 -19.02
CA GLY A 34 35.93 -0.39 -20.13
C GLY A 34 37.33 -0.88 -19.76
N GLU A 35 37.65 -1.02 -18.47
CA GLU A 35 38.91 -1.58 -17.95
C GLU A 35 38.74 -3.02 -17.45
N GLY A 36 37.60 -3.66 -17.74
CA GLY A 36 37.25 -5.00 -17.28
C GLY A 36 36.68 -5.04 -15.86
N GLY A 37 36.37 -3.88 -15.28
CA GLY A 37 35.61 -3.74 -14.03
C GLY A 37 34.13 -3.43 -14.28
N VAL A 38 33.31 -3.69 -13.26
CA VAL A 38 31.86 -3.43 -13.30
C VAL A 38 31.52 -2.46 -12.19
N ASP A 39 31.05 -1.27 -12.55
CA ASP A 39 30.58 -0.26 -11.60
C ASP A 39 29.07 -0.41 -11.38
N LYS A 40 28.62 -0.33 -10.13
CA LYS A 40 27.19 -0.44 -9.79
C LYS A 40 26.67 0.90 -9.31
N TYR A 41 25.60 1.41 -9.91
CA TYR A 41 24.96 2.67 -9.53
C TYR A 41 23.50 2.46 -9.17
N MET A 42 22.93 3.32 -8.33
CA MET A 42 21.53 3.23 -7.94
C MET A 42 20.60 3.59 -9.11
N LEU A 43 19.52 2.81 -9.30
CA LEU A 43 18.60 2.96 -10.43
C LEU A 43 17.87 4.32 -10.44
N VAL A 44 17.56 4.86 -9.26
CA VAL A 44 16.81 6.12 -9.10
C VAL A 44 17.73 7.34 -9.18
N ASP A 45 18.99 7.18 -8.76
CA ASP A 45 19.98 8.26 -8.76
C ASP A 45 21.36 7.69 -9.13
N MET A 46 21.73 7.87 -10.40
CA MET A 46 23.01 7.37 -10.93
C MET A 46 24.23 8.14 -10.39
N THR A 47 24.06 9.17 -9.55
CA THR A 47 25.18 9.85 -8.91
C THR A 47 25.74 9.09 -7.69
N LEU A 48 25.02 8.07 -7.22
CA LEU A 48 25.42 7.24 -6.07
C LEU A 48 25.88 5.85 -6.53
N SER A 49 27.14 5.52 -6.25
CA SER A 49 27.66 4.16 -6.39
C SER A 49 27.08 3.25 -5.30
N CYS A 50 26.62 2.05 -5.70
CA CYS A 50 26.16 0.99 -4.80
C CYS A 50 27.33 0.24 -4.16
N ASP A 51 28.33 0.99 -3.70
CA ASP A 51 29.52 0.45 -3.07
C ASP A 51 29.34 0.48 -1.55
N ASP A 52 29.64 -0.64 -0.89
CA ASP A 52 29.40 -0.79 0.55
C ASP A 52 30.34 0.12 1.38
N ASP A 53 31.46 0.59 0.82
CA ASP A 53 32.37 1.52 1.48
C ASP A 53 31.84 2.97 1.53
N ASN A 54 30.80 3.29 0.74
CA ASN A 54 30.25 4.63 0.68
C ASN A 54 29.29 4.91 1.83
N ARG A 55 29.73 5.71 2.82
CA ARG A 55 28.93 6.12 3.99
C ARG A 55 27.56 6.74 3.60
N ARG A 56 27.49 7.47 2.48
CA ARG A 56 26.23 8.10 2.02
C ARG A 56 25.23 7.05 1.53
N TYR A 57 25.70 6.02 0.84
CA TYR A 57 24.89 4.90 0.38
C TYR A 57 24.31 4.10 1.55
N GLN A 58 25.14 3.79 2.57
CA GLN A 58 24.67 3.08 3.77
C GLN A 58 23.56 3.84 4.53
N PHE A 59 23.72 5.16 4.70
CA PHE A 59 22.71 5.98 5.37
C PHE A 59 21.40 6.03 4.57
N MET A 60 21.49 6.24 3.25
CA MET A 60 20.31 6.29 2.38
C MET A 60 19.59 4.94 2.33
N ARG A 61 20.34 3.83 2.24
CA ARG A 61 19.80 2.46 2.27
C ARG A 61 19.09 2.16 3.60
N GLY A 62 19.67 2.56 4.73
CA GLY A 62 19.05 2.41 6.04
C GLY A 62 17.76 3.22 6.17
N PHE A 63 17.76 4.48 5.72
CA PHE A 63 16.57 5.32 5.72
C PHE A 63 15.47 4.77 4.81
N ALA A 64 15.83 4.33 3.60
CA ALA A 64 14.90 3.71 2.67
C ALA A 64 14.30 2.42 3.26
N LEU A 65 15.06 1.65 4.05
CA LEU A 65 14.58 0.40 4.65
C LEU A 65 13.59 0.66 5.76
N ILE A 66 13.88 1.65 6.60
CA ILE A 66 12.95 2.10 7.65
C ILE A 66 11.67 2.63 7.02
N MET A 67 11.76 3.53 6.03
CA MET A 67 10.58 4.09 5.36
C MET A 67 9.80 3.04 4.55
N GLY A 68 10.50 2.09 3.95
CA GLY A 68 9.95 0.95 3.22
C GLY A 68 9.21 -0.06 4.10
N VAL A 69 9.35 0.01 5.42
CA VAL A 69 8.55 -0.77 6.38
C VAL A 69 7.53 0.13 7.09
N ALA A 70 7.93 1.33 7.52
CA ALA A 70 7.11 2.24 8.27
C ALA A 70 5.88 2.73 7.49
N LEU A 71 6.02 3.05 6.19
CA LEU A 71 4.88 3.48 5.37
C LEU A 71 3.90 2.33 5.08
N PRO A 72 4.32 1.17 4.57
CA PRO A 72 3.38 0.11 4.24
C PRO A 72 2.82 -0.64 5.43
N VAL A 73 3.43 -0.56 6.61
CA VAL A 73 2.85 -1.14 7.84
C VAL A 73 2.13 -0.08 8.65
N GLY A 74 2.73 1.09 8.82
CA GLY A 74 2.19 2.16 9.66
C GLY A 74 0.89 2.75 9.13
N VAL A 75 0.74 2.96 7.83
CA VAL A 75 -0.50 3.52 7.29
C VAL A 75 -1.66 2.53 7.37
N PRO A 76 -1.53 1.25 6.94
CA PRO A 76 -2.60 0.27 7.13
C PRO A 76 -2.94 0.06 8.60
N LEU A 77 -1.95 0.09 9.52
CA LEU A 77 -2.21 0.02 10.97
C LEU A 77 -2.96 1.25 11.48
N ALA A 78 -2.60 2.46 11.05
CA ALA A 78 -3.30 3.68 11.43
C ALA A 78 -4.75 3.66 10.93
N ALA A 79 -4.98 3.27 9.67
CA ALA A 79 -6.32 3.09 9.12
C ALA A 79 -7.12 2.01 9.88
N TYR A 80 -6.48 0.89 10.20
CA TYR A 80 -7.09 -0.18 10.99
C TYR A 80 -7.47 0.28 12.40
N ALA A 81 -6.57 0.98 13.09
CA ALA A 81 -6.82 1.50 14.44
C ALA A 81 -7.97 2.52 14.44
N LEU A 82 -8.00 3.43 13.46
CA LEU A 82 -9.08 4.39 13.29
C LEU A 82 -10.43 3.68 13.06
N LEU A 83 -10.48 2.72 12.14
CA LEU A 83 -11.69 1.94 11.87
C LEU A 83 -12.11 1.10 13.09
N TRP A 84 -11.15 0.51 13.81
CA TRP A 84 -11.41 -0.28 15.01
C TRP A 84 -12.04 0.56 16.13
N SER A 85 -11.57 1.79 16.32
CA SER A 85 -12.09 2.70 17.35
C SER A 85 -13.57 3.07 17.14
N ARG A 86 -14.05 3.03 15.89
CA ARG A 86 -15.43 3.35 15.49
C ARG A 86 -16.19 2.15 14.95
N ARG A 87 -15.71 0.92 15.23
CA ARG A 87 -16.26 -0.31 14.63
C ARG A 87 -17.76 -0.48 14.89
N GLU A 88 -18.23 -0.13 16.09
CA GLU A 88 -19.62 -0.34 16.51
C GLU A 88 -20.57 0.56 15.72
N GLU A 89 -20.13 1.79 15.44
CA GLU A 89 -20.86 2.74 14.60
C GLU A 89 -20.83 2.33 13.11
N ILE A 90 -19.73 1.74 12.66
CA ILE A 90 -19.54 1.24 11.30
C ILE A 90 -20.39 0.00 11.05
N GLU A 91 -20.46 -0.94 11.99
CA GLU A 91 -21.23 -2.17 11.91
C GLU A 91 -22.74 -1.92 12.11
N GLY A 92 -23.10 -0.94 12.94
CA GLY A 92 -24.50 -0.56 13.19
C GLY A 92 -25.10 0.42 12.17
N ARG A 93 -24.38 0.78 11.11
CA ARG A 93 -24.85 1.76 10.12
C ARG A 93 -26.03 1.22 9.30
N LYS A 94 -27.01 2.09 9.03
CA LYS A 94 -28.14 1.77 8.15
C LYS A 94 -27.90 2.14 6.68
N THR A 95 -26.98 3.08 6.43
CA THR A 95 -26.64 3.56 5.08
C THR A 95 -25.14 3.37 4.81
N ARG A 96 -24.74 3.29 3.54
CA ARG A 96 -23.33 3.10 3.15
C ARG A 96 -22.40 4.23 3.57
N LEU A 97 -22.93 5.44 3.78
CA LEU A 97 -22.18 6.62 4.21
C LEU A 97 -22.04 6.72 5.73
N GLY A 98 -22.91 6.04 6.49
CA GLY A 98 -22.99 6.19 7.95
C GLY A 98 -23.56 7.55 8.39
N GLY A 99 -23.41 7.86 9.67
CA GLY A 99 -23.77 9.15 10.24
C GLY A 99 -22.83 10.29 9.84
N PRO A 100 -23.17 11.56 10.13
CA PRO A 100 -22.37 12.73 9.75
C PRO A 100 -20.94 12.70 10.31
N GLU A 101 -20.72 12.09 11.48
CA GLU A 101 -19.39 11.93 12.09
C GLU A 101 -18.49 10.94 11.32
N LEU A 102 -19.07 9.91 10.70
CA LEU A 102 -18.33 8.89 9.94
C LEU A 102 -18.06 9.30 8.50
N ASN A 103 -18.62 10.42 8.03
CA ASN A 103 -18.48 10.86 6.65
C ASN A 103 -17.01 11.07 6.24
N VAL A 104 -16.14 11.44 7.20
CA VAL A 104 -14.69 11.57 6.93
C VAL A 104 -14.04 10.20 6.68
N LEU A 105 -14.47 9.18 7.41
CA LEU A 105 -14.00 7.81 7.29
C LEU A 105 -14.74 7.00 6.22
N ALA A 106 -15.85 7.52 5.69
CA ALA A 106 -16.71 6.84 4.74
C ALA A 106 -15.95 6.38 3.49
N PHE A 107 -14.92 7.12 3.06
CA PHE A 107 -14.08 6.67 1.95
C PHE A 107 -13.47 5.28 2.18
N TYR A 108 -13.07 4.98 3.41
CA TYR A 108 -12.46 3.71 3.76
C TYR A 108 -13.47 2.57 3.69
N PHE A 109 -14.65 2.70 4.30
CA PHE A 109 -15.57 1.57 4.47
C PHE A 109 -16.76 1.53 3.50
N ARG A 110 -17.09 2.63 2.80
CA ARG A 110 -18.33 2.74 1.98
C ARG A 110 -18.45 1.71 0.87
N THR A 111 -17.33 1.17 0.40
CA THR A 111 -17.27 0.20 -0.71
C THR A 111 -17.59 -1.22 -0.21
N TYR A 112 -17.48 -1.46 1.09
CA TYR A 112 -17.64 -2.76 1.72
C TYR A 112 -18.93 -2.85 2.55
N SER A 113 -19.38 -4.07 2.79
CA SER A 113 -20.45 -4.38 3.75
C SER A 113 -20.09 -3.92 5.17
N ALA A 114 -21.11 -3.69 6.01
CA ALA A 114 -20.92 -3.25 7.39
C ALA A 114 -20.04 -4.21 8.23
N LYS A 115 -20.19 -5.51 8.00
CA LYS A 115 -19.41 -6.57 8.68
C LYS A 115 -18.00 -6.73 8.10
N CYS A 116 -17.81 -6.31 6.85
CA CYS A 116 -16.58 -6.48 6.08
C CYS A 116 -15.68 -5.24 6.09
N TRP A 117 -15.72 -4.42 7.15
CA TRP A 117 -14.97 -3.16 7.21
C TRP A 117 -13.43 -3.33 7.19
N ARG A 118 -12.92 -4.49 7.62
CA ARG A 118 -11.47 -4.78 7.63
C ARG A 118 -10.88 -4.95 6.23
N TRP A 119 -11.73 -5.23 5.24
CA TRP A 119 -11.30 -5.47 3.86
C TRP A 119 -10.63 -4.27 3.22
N THR A 120 -10.95 -3.06 3.67
CA THR A 120 -10.25 -1.87 3.24
C THR A 120 -8.76 -1.98 3.49
N VAL A 121 -8.36 -2.43 4.68
CA VAL A 121 -6.94 -2.56 5.08
C VAL A 121 -6.26 -3.67 4.27
N ILE A 122 -6.98 -4.76 4.00
CA ILE A 122 -6.50 -5.86 3.15
C ILE A 122 -6.26 -5.37 1.70
N ASP A 123 -7.16 -4.56 1.14
CA ASP A 123 -6.97 -3.97 -0.20
C ASP A 123 -5.78 -2.99 -0.23
N MET A 124 -5.54 -2.24 0.85
CA MET A 124 -4.32 -1.41 0.96
C MET A 124 -3.08 -2.28 0.93
N GLN A 125 -3.05 -3.34 1.73
CA GLN A 125 -1.89 -4.21 1.86
C GLN A 125 -1.56 -4.87 0.51
N ARG A 126 -2.57 -5.35 -0.21
CA ARG A 126 -2.39 -5.91 -1.57
C ARG A 126 -1.65 -4.96 -2.51
N ARG A 127 -1.94 -3.67 -2.46
CA ARG A 127 -1.29 -2.67 -3.33
C ARG A 127 0.18 -2.45 -2.96
N LEU A 128 0.56 -2.75 -1.71
CA LEU A 128 1.88 -2.46 -1.16
C LEU A 128 2.81 -3.69 -1.10
N VAL A 129 2.25 -4.91 -1.13
CA VAL A 129 3.03 -6.16 -1.16
C VAL A 129 4.06 -6.19 -2.30
N PRO A 130 3.73 -5.84 -3.56
CA PRO A 130 4.73 -5.81 -4.64
C PRO A 130 5.84 -4.77 -4.41
N CYS A 131 5.52 -3.65 -3.77
CA CYS A 131 6.51 -2.62 -3.45
C CYS A 131 7.52 -3.13 -2.42
N TRP A 132 7.06 -3.90 -1.43
CA TRP A 132 7.94 -4.50 -0.43
C TRP A 132 8.83 -5.59 -1.03
N LEU A 133 8.29 -6.43 -1.92
CA LEU A 133 9.06 -7.47 -2.61
C LEU A 133 10.23 -6.88 -3.42
N MET A 134 10.02 -5.74 -4.08
CA MET A 134 11.06 -5.01 -4.81
C MET A 134 12.22 -4.53 -3.92
N ALA A 135 11.99 -4.32 -2.61
CA ALA A 135 13.04 -3.92 -1.69
C ALA A 135 14.00 -5.06 -1.32
N PHE A 136 13.55 -6.32 -1.39
CA PHE A 136 14.36 -7.50 -1.03
C PHE A 136 14.84 -8.29 -2.25
N CYS A 137 14.09 -8.28 -3.34
CA CYS A 137 14.39 -8.99 -4.56
C CYS A 137 14.49 -8.01 -5.73
N THR A 138 15.67 -7.91 -6.34
CA THR A 138 15.91 -7.10 -7.53
C THR A 138 15.70 -7.89 -8.84
N ASP A 139 15.61 -9.22 -8.77
CA ASP A 139 15.38 -10.05 -9.95
C ASP A 139 13.94 -9.89 -10.47
N SER A 140 13.83 -9.41 -11.71
CA SER A 140 12.56 -9.06 -12.33
C SER A 140 11.62 -10.27 -12.43
N THR A 141 12.15 -11.46 -12.70
CA THR A 141 11.35 -12.68 -12.82
C THR A 141 10.72 -13.05 -11.49
N THR A 142 11.48 -13.06 -10.40
CA THR A 142 10.95 -13.38 -9.06
C THR A 142 9.87 -12.40 -8.61
N VAL A 143 10.04 -11.10 -8.85
CA VAL A 143 9.06 -10.07 -8.51
C VAL A 143 7.76 -10.27 -9.30
N LEU A 144 7.86 -10.55 -10.60
CA LEU A 144 6.69 -10.78 -11.45
C LEU A 144 5.89 -12.00 -11.01
N VAL A 145 6.56 -13.13 -10.73
CA VAL A 145 5.88 -14.35 -10.27
C VAL A 145 5.17 -14.15 -8.94
N HIS A 146 5.83 -13.51 -7.96
CA HIS A 146 5.21 -13.25 -6.65
C HIS A 146 4.06 -12.22 -6.73
N SER A 147 4.19 -11.19 -7.56
CA SER A 147 3.12 -10.20 -7.75
C SER A 147 1.89 -10.82 -8.42
N LEU A 148 2.07 -11.69 -9.42
CA LEU A 148 0.98 -12.46 -10.03
C LEU A 148 0.33 -13.41 -9.03
N GLY A 149 1.15 -14.16 -8.26
CA GLY A 149 0.65 -15.08 -7.23
C GLY A 149 -0.18 -14.38 -6.16
N SER A 150 0.31 -13.26 -5.62
CA SER A 150 -0.42 -12.44 -4.63
C SER A 150 -1.72 -11.85 -5.18
N SER A 151 -1.73 -11.44 -6.45
CA SER A 151 -2.92 -10.92 -7.12
C SER A 151 -3.96 -12.02 -7.32
N TYR A 152 -3.53 -13.21 -7.74
CA TYR A 152 -4.41 -14.38 -7.89
C TYR A 152 -5.03 -14.80 -6.56
N ALA A 153 -4.20 -14.91 -5.50
CA ALA A 153 -4.67 -15.23 -4.16
C ALA A 153 -5.72 -14.21 -3.66
N PHE A 154 -5.48 -12.92 -3.90
CA PHE A 154 -6.47 -11.90 -3.55
C PHE A 154 -7.78 -12.05 -4.31
N VAL A 155 -7.74 -12.36 -5.62
CA VAL A 155 -8.97 -12.59 -6.41
C VAL A 155 -9.76 -13.77 -5.86
N LEU A 156 -9.10 -14.86 -5.47
CA LEU A 156 -9.76 -16.00 -4.84
C LEU A 156 -10.42 -15.61 -3.51
N VAL A 157 -9.67 -14.90 -2.68
CA VAL A 157 -10.12 -14.43 -1.36
C VAL A 157 -11.29 -13.44 -1.50
N TRP A 158 -11.25 -12.55 -2.49
CA TRP A 158 -12.34 -11.63 -2.82
C TRP A 158 -13.59 -12.36 -3.31
N ARG A 159 -13.41 -13.39 -4.14
CA ARG A 159 -14.51 -14.21 -4.68
C ARG A 159 -15.23 -14.97 -3.58
N GLU A 160 -14.51 -15.52 -2.61
CA GLU A 160 -15.11 -16.32 -1.53
C GLU A 160 -15.87 -15.46 -0.52
N TYR A 161 -15.36 -14.26 -0.21
CA TYR A 161 -15.92 -13.42 0.83
C TYR A 161 -16.94 -12.39 0.35
N GLU A 162 -16.99 -12.11 -0.96
CA GLU A 162 -17.87 -11.12 -1.62
C GLU A 162 -18.06 -9.83 -0.78
N PRO A 163 -16.97 -9.15 -0.38
CA PRO A 163 -17.02 -8.19 0.72
C PRO A 163 -17.80 -6.90 0.41
N SER A 164 -18.15 -6.66 -0.86
CA SER A 164 -18.97 -5.53 -1.31
C SER A 164 -20.47 -5.81 -1.33
N TRP A 165 -20.89 -7.08 -1.22
CA TRP A 165 -22.30 -7.48 -1.29
C TRP A 165 -23.04 -7.15 0.02
N ASP A 166 -24.06 -6.31 -0.08
CA ASP A 166 -24.91 -5.93 1.06
C ASP A 166 -26.35 -5.68 0.58
N ALA A 167 -27.14 -6.75 0.57
CA ALA A 167 -28.53 -6.73 0.09
C ALA A 167 -29.42 -5.74 0.84
N GLN A 168 -29.13 -5.44 2.11
CA GLN A 168 -29.92 -4.50 2.92
C GLN A 168 -29.64 -3.04 2.53
N ALA A 169 -28.38 -2.71 2.23
CA ALA A 169 -28.01 -1.38 1.76
C ALA A 169 -28.50 -1.12 0.33
N ASP A 170 -28.52 -2.14 -0.54
CA ASP A 170 -28.99 -1.99 -1.92
C ASP A 170 -30.51 -1.78 -1.99
N GLN A 171 -31.31 -2.42 -1.12
CA GLN A 171 -32.76 -2.21 -1.05
C GLN A 171 -33.15 -0.76 -0.73
N LEU A 172 -32.35 -0.05 0.08
CA LEU A 172 -32.58 1.35 0.45
C LEU A 172 -32.13 2.36 -0.62
N GLY A 173 -31.35 1.93 -1.62
CA GLY A 173 -30.98 2.77 -2.76
C GLY A 173 -32.09 2.90 -3.82
N TYR A 174 -33.10 2.02 -3.77
CA TYR A 174 -34.24 2.00 -4.69
C TYR A 174 -35.53 2.62 -4.12
N SER A 175 -35.51 3.09 -2.86
CA SER A 175 -36.61 3.79 -2.18
C SER A 175 -36.36 5.29 -2.12
#